data_AF-A0A4Q3T587-F1
#
_entry.id   AF-A0A4Q3T587-F1
#
_cell.length_a   1.000
_cell.length_b   1.000
_cell.length_c   1.000
_cell.angle_alpha   90.00
_cell.angle_beta   90.00
_cell.angle_gamma   90.00
#
_symmetry.space_group_name_H-M   'P 1'
#
loop_
_entity.id
_entity.type
_entity.pdbx_description
1 polymer ?
#
loop_
_entity_poly.entity_id
_entity_poly.type
_entity_poly.pdbx_seq_one_letter_code
_entity_poly.pdbx_strand_id
1 'polypeptide(L)'
;LMDGMNVVGDLFGQGKMFLPQVVKSARVMKQAVAHLLPYIEAEKLLLEAAGGDVKTKGKIIIATVKGDVHDIGKNIVTVVLQCNNFEVVNMGVMVPCHEILARAKVEGADIVGLSGLITPSLEEMQYVAGEMQKDDHFRIKKIPLMIGGATTSRVHTAVKISPHYEGPVVYVPDASRSVSVAQSLLSDQAAKYIDELNSDYDKVRAQHANKKQTPMWPLAKARANSTPIDWAAYTPPKPKFIGRRVFKNFDLAELADYIDWGPFFQTWDLAGPYPAILKDEVVGEAASKVFEEGQAMLKKIIEGRWLTANGAIALLPANSVNEDDVEIYTDESRKDVAFTWYGLRQQGVKPVVDGEQRPNQCLADFVA
;
A
#
# COMPACT_ATOMS: atom_id res chain seq x y z
N LEU A 1 26.73 10.99 14.48
CA LEU A 1 25.56 10.19 14.02
C LEU A 1 24.85 10.90 12.88
N MET A 2 24.45 12.17 13.07
CA MET A 2 23.74 12.95 12.06
C MET A 2 24.49 13.14 10.75
N ASP A 3 25.77 13.50 10.80
CA ASP A 3 26.56 13.66 9.58
C ASP A 3 26.62 12.37 8.76
N GLY A 4 26.69 11.21 9.43
CA GLY A 4 26.63 9.91 8.77
C GLY A 4 25.29 9.66 8.08
N MET A 5 24.17 10.05 8.71
CA MET A 5 22.84 9.91 8.11
C MET A 5 22.61 10.87 6.95
N ASN A 6 23.17 12.08 7.01
CA ASN A 6 23.14 13.03 5.90
C ASN A 6 23.87 12.44 4.67
N VAL A 7 25.06 11.85 4.85
CA VAL A 7 25.78 11.16 3.77
C VAL A 7 24.97 9.99 3.19
N VAL A 8 24.30 9.21 4.04
CA VAL A 8 23.40 8.13 3.57
C VAL A 8 22.24 8.70 2.73
N GLY A 9 21.62 9.79 3.18
CA GLY A 9 20.56 10.49 2.45
C GLY A 9 21.04 11.00 1.09
N ASP A 10 22.21 11.63 1.03
CA ASP A 10 22.81 12.15 -0.20
C ASP A 10 23.13 11.03 -1.20
N LEU A 11 23.72 9.93 -0.73
CA LEU A 11 24.03 8.77 -1.57
C LEU A 11 22.76 8.08 -2.08
N PHE A 12 21.73 7.99 -1.24
CA PHE A 12 20.43 7.45 -1.64
C PHE A 12 19.75 8.35 -2.68
N GLY A 13 19.75 9.67 -2.48
CA GLY A 13 19.22 10.64 -3.45
C GLY A 13 19.99 10.65 -4.79
N GLN A 14 21.28 10.30 -4.77
CA GLN A 14 22.11 10.13 -5.97
C GLN A 14 21.97 8.74 -6.64
N GLY A 15 21.18 7.83 -6.07
CA GLY A 15 21.05 6.46 -6.59
C GLY A 15 22.31 5.60 -6.40
N LYS A 16 23.21 5.97 -5.50
CA LYS A 16 24.45 5.24 -5.16
C LYS A 16 24.28 4.32 -3.95
N MET A 17 23.23 4.55 -3.17
CA MET A 17 22.77 3.64 -2.12
C MET A 17 21.30 3.31 -2.37
N PHE A 18 20.89 2.14 -1.91
CA PHE A 18 19.52 1.63 -2.08
C PHE A 18 18.88 1.31 -0.74
N LEU A 19 17.57 1.10 -0.75
CA LEU A 19 16.78 0.93 0.46
C LEU A 19 17.30 -0.16 1.43
N PRO A 20 17.76 -1.35 0.97
CA PRO A 20 18.35 -2.35 1.88
C PRO A 20 19.52 -1.81 2.71
N GLN A 21 20.34 -0.94 2.13
CA GLN A 21 21.49 -0.35 2.80
C GLN A 21 21.04 0.78 3.73
N VAL A 22 20.09 1.62 3.30
CA VAL A 22 19.52 2.69 4.13
C VAL A 22 18.91 2.13 5.41
N VAL A 23 18.14 1.04 5.33
CA VAL A 23 17.55 0.38 6.50
C VAL A 23 18.63 -0.22 7.42
N LYS A 24 19.72 -0.76 6.86
CA LYS A 24 20.87 -1.21 7.67
C LYS A 24 21.56 -0.07 8.41
N SER A 25 21.75 1.08 7.75
CA SER A 25 22.28 2.29 8.40
C SER A 25 21.36 2.79 9.51
N ALA A 26 20.05 2.80 9.26
CA ALA A 26 19.03 3.14 10.25
C ALA A 26 19.12 2.26 11.51
N ARG A 27 19.38 0.96 11.34
CA ARG A 27 19.56 0.03 12.46
C ARG A 27 20.75 0.42 13.35
N VAL A 28 21.87 0.81 12.75
CA VAL A 28 23.05 1.28 13.50
C VAL A 28 22.73 2.59 14.23
N MET A 29 22.08 3.54 13.57
CA MET A 29 21.63 4.79 14.19
C MET A 29 20.71 4.52 15.39
N LYS A 30 19.71 3.64 15.23
CA LYS A 30 18.78 3.28 16.31
C LYS A 30 19.50 2.63 17.49
N GLN A 31 20.46 1.75 17.25
CA GLN A 31 21.26 1.14 18.32
C GLN A 31 22.11 2.18 19.07
N ALA A 32 22.73 3.11 18.36
CA ALA A 32 23.50 4.18 18.97
C ALA A 32 22.62 5.14 19.79
N VAL A 33 21.47 5.56 19.25
CA VAL A 33 20.51 6.40 19.97
C VAL A 33 19.94 5.67 21.18
N ALA A 34 19.62 4.38 21.07
CA ALA A 34 19.15 3.59 22.21
C ALA A 34 20.17 3.53 23.36
N HIS A 35 21.46 3.48 23.02
CA HIS A 35 22.53 3.55 24.03
C HIS A 35 22.65 4.96 24.64
N LEU A 36 22.45 6.01 23.84
CA LEU A 36 22.54 7.40 24.30
C LEU A 36 21.30 7.90 25.02
N LEU A 37 20.13 7.26 24.83
CA LEU A 37 18.84 7.71 25.34
C LEU A 37 18.85 8.02 26.85
N PRO A 38 19.41 7.15 27.74
CA PRO A 38 19.42 7.44 29.17
C PRO A 38 20.23 8.70 29.51
N TYR A 39 21.30 8.97 28.76
CA TYR A 39 22.14 10.15 28.94
C TYR A 39 21.47 11.41 28.40
N ILE A 40 20.80 11.30 27.24
CA ILE A 40 20.03 12.39 26.63
C ILE A 40 18.83 12.76 27.52
N GLU A 41 18.15 11.79 28.12
CA GLU A 41 17.05 12.04 29.06
C GLU A 41 17.54 12.73 30.33
N ALA A 42 18.66 12.28 30.89
CA ALA A 42 19.29 12.95 32.03
C ALA A 42 19.70 14.40 31.69
N GLU A 43 20.29 14.61 30.51
CA GLU A 43 20.68 15.94 30.03
C GLU A 43 19.46 16.82 29.71
N LYS A 44 18.38 16.25 29.16
CA LYS A 44 17.09 16.94 28.96
C LYS A 44 16.50 17.42 30.26
N LEU A 45 16.48 16.58 31.29
CA LEU A 45 15.99 16.97 32.62
C LEU A 45 16.84 18.10 33.22
N LEU A 46 18.17 18.08 32.98
CA LEU A 46 19.07 19.16 33.39
C LEU A 46 18.84 20.44 32.57
N LEU A 47 18.61 20.33 31.27
CA LEU A 47 18.32 21.44 30.36
C LEU A 47 16.94 22.06 30.64
N GLU A 48 15.90 21.26 30.86
CA GLU A 48 14.58 21.72 31.29
C GLU A 48 14.67 22.43 32.65
N ALA A 49 15.43 21.87 33.60
CA ALA A 49 15.72 22.55 34.87
C ALA A 49 16.50 23.86 34.69
N ALA A 50 17.27 23.99 33.61
CA ALA A 50 17.98 25.20 33.21
C ALA A 50 17.18 26.10 32.23
N GLY A 51 15.94 25.75 31.88
CA GLY A 51 15.07 26.51 30.98
C GLY A 51 15.40 26.41 29.48
N GLY A 52 16.16 25.40 29.05
CA GLY A 52 16.51 25.14 27.64
C GLY A 52 15.50 24.29 26.89
N ASP A 53 15.34 24.55 25.58
CA ASP A 53 14.32 23.94 24.72
C ASP A 53 14.98 22.91 23.76
N VAL A 54 14.54 21.65 23.76
CA VAL A 54 15.12 20.60 22.89
C VAL A 54 14.23 20.37 21.67
N LYS A 55 14.67 20.83 20.50
CA LYS A 55 13.87 20.82 19.25
C LYS A 55 14.22 19.65 18.31
N THR A 56 13.20 18.88 17.95
CA THR A 56 13.21 17.94 16.80
C THR A 56 12.86 18.67 15.50
N LYS A 57 13.09 18.07 14.33
CA LYS A 57 12.70 18.66 13.02
C LYS A 57 11.18 18.66 12.77
N GLY A 58 10.44 17.91 13.57
CA GLY A 58 8.99 17.80 13.54
C GLY A 58 8.53 16.43 14.03
N LYS A 59 7.26 16.33 14.43
CA LYS A 59 6.62 15.10 14.88
C LYS A 59 5.54 14.64 13.90
N ILE A 60 5.55 13.36 13.56
CA ILE A 60 4.67 12.76 12.56
C ILE A 60 3.92 11.58 13.19
N ILE A 61 2.59 11.60 13.15
CA ILE A 61 1.79 10.39 13.39
C ILE A 61 1.68 9.63 12.09
N ILE A 62 1.93 8.32 12.11
CA ILE A 62 1.68 7.47 10.94
C ILE A 62 0.84 6.25 11.32
N ALA A 63 -0.19 5.96 10.52
CA ALA A 63 -1.12 4.86 10.77
C ALA A 63 -1.55 4.18 9.46
N THR A 64 -1.74 2.86 9.50
CA THR A 64 -2.53 2.18 8.47
C THR A 64 -4.01 2.32 8.85
N VAL A 65 -4.83 2.79 7.92
CA VAL A 65 -6.22 3.16 8.17
C VAL A 65 -7.07 1.96 8.61
N LYS A 66 -8.24 2.25 9.19
CA LYS A 66 -9.22 1.27 9.64
C LYS A 66 -9.52 0.23 8.55
N GLY A 67 -9.60 -1.04 8.97
CA GLY A 67 -9.91 -2.16 8.08
C GLY A 67 -8.76 -2.62 7.19
N ASP A 68 -7.60 -1.98 7.27
CA ASP A 68 -6.40 -2.35 6.51
C ASP A 68 -5.27 -2.81 7.45
N VAL A 69 -4.67 -3.94 7.12
CA VAL A 69 -3.65 -4.64 7.94
C VAL A 69 -2.24 -4.49 7.39
N HIS A 70 -2.09 -3.92 6.20
CA HIS A 70 -0.80 -3.93 5.49
C HIS A 70 0.07 -2.75 5.94
N ASP A 71 1.31 -3.04 6.36
CA ASP A 71 2.17 -2.04 6.99
C ASP A 71 3.63 -2.05 6.56
N ILE A 72 4.04 -2.93 5.64
CA ILE A 72 5.42 -3.01 5.17
C ILE A 72 5.90 -1.64 4.66
N GLY A 73 5.15 -1.03 3.74
CA GLY A 73 5.47 0.30 3.21
C GLY A 73 5.46 1.39 4.29
N LYS A 74 4.48 1.38 5.20
CA LYS A 74 4.42 2.30 6.35
C LYS A 74 5.66 2.19 7.24
N ASN A 75 6.12 0.97 7.51
CA ASN A 75 7.27 0.73 8.37
C ASN A 75 8.57 1.20 7.69
N ILE A 76 8.68 1.01 6.37
CA ILE A 76 9.78 1.58 5.58
C ILE A 76 9.78 3.11 5.70
N VAL A 77 8.65 3.78 5.45
CA VAL A 77 8.51 5.24 5.59
C VAL A 77 8.88 5.71 7.00
N THR A 78 8.42 5.00 8.03
CA THR A 78 8.74 5.31 9.44
C THR A 78 10.25 5.32 9.67
N VAL A 79 10.95 4.29 9.20
CA VAL A 79 12.41 4.17 9.34
C VAL A 79 13.12 5.30 8.59
N VAL A 80 12.70 5.57 7.35
CA VAL A 80 13.32 6.62 6.51
C VAL A 80 13.10 8.03 7.09
N LEU A 81 11.95 8.32 7.67
CA LEU A 81 11.69 9.59 8.37
C LEU A 81 12.51 9.72 9.66
N GLN A 82 12.62 8.64 10.46
CA GLN A 82 13.44 8.62 11.67
C GLN A 82 14.93 8.83 11.36
N CYS A 83 15.42 8.27 10.24
CA CYS A 83 16.76 8.54 9.71
C CYS A 83 17.04 10.02 9.44
N ASN A 84 15.99 10.83 9.28
CA ASN A 84 16.06 12.25 8.95
C ASN A 84 15.61 13.17 10.10
N ASN A 85 15.61 12.66 11.34
CA ASN A 85 15.33 13.40 12.58
C ASN A 85 13.90 13.86 12.78
N PHE A 86 12.95 13.19 12.12
CA PHE A 86 11.55 13.27 12.51
C PHE A 86 11.29 12.36 13.69
N GLU A 87 10.53 12.86 14.68
CA GLU A 87 9.91 12.00 15.67
C GLU A 87 8.69 11.33 15.02
N VAL A 88 8.67 10.01 14.93
CA VAL A 88 7.58 9.29 14.25
C VAL A 88 6.88 8.37 15.24
N VAL A 89 5.60 8.61 15.46
CA VAL A 89 4.72 7.77 16.27
C VAL A 89 3.93 6.88 15.31
N ASN A 90 4.32 5.62 15.24
CA ASN A 90 3.67 4.61 14.40
C ASN A 90 2.56 3.92 15.20
N MET A 91 1.31 4.14 14.81
CA MET A 91 0.12 3.63 15.51
C MET A 91 -0.25 2.18 15.14
N GLY A 92 0.49 1.55 14.23
CA GLY A 92 0.17 0.21 13.76
C GLY A 92 -0.89 0.20 12.67
N VAL A 93 -1.79 -0.80 12.72
CA VAL A 93 -2.72 -1.13 11.64
C VAL A 93 -4.17 -1.17 12.10
N MET A 94 -5.10 -1.09 11.15
CA MET A 94 -6.54 -1.02 11.39
C MET A 94 -6.94 0.11 12.36
N VAL A 95 -6.22 1.23 12.35
CA VAL A 95 -6.39 2.28 13.35
C VAL A 95 -7.62 3.13 13.00
N PRO A 96 -8.61 3.26 13.89
CA PRO A 96 -9.78 4.12 13.67
C PRO A 96 -9.41 5.60 13.57
N CYS A 97 -10.13 6.36 12.75
CA CYS A 97 -9.91 7.80 12.56
C CYS A 97 -9.86 8.59 13.88
N HIS A 98 -10.80 8.37 14.79
CA HIS A 98 -10.85 9.11 16.06
C HIS A 98 -9.61 8.88 16.93
N GLU A 99 -9.01 7.68 16.91
CA GLU A 99 -7.77 7.40 17.62
C GLU A 99 -6.58 8.12 16.98
N ILE A 100 -6.50 8.13 15.64
CA ILE A 100 -5.45 8.84 14.89
C ILE A 100 -5.45 10.32 15.28
N LEU A 101 -6.62 10.96 15.21
CA LEU A 101 -6.76 12.38 15.51
C LEU A 101 -6.54 12.68 16.99
N ALA A 102 -7.03 11.83 17.90
CA ALA A 102 -6.78 11.98 19.34
C ALA A 102 -5.28 11.88 19.65
N ARG A 103 -4.59 10.89 19.09
CA ARG A 103 -3.14 10.71 19.28
C ARG A 103 -2.36 11.88 18.70
N ALA A 104 -2.71 12.37 17.50
CA ALA A 104 -2.06 13.53 16.91
C ALA A 104 -2.15 14.79 17.79
N LYS A 105 -3.29 15.01 18.48
CA LYS A 105 -3.44 16.10 19.44
C LYS A 105 -2.58 15.91 20.70
N VAL A 106 -2.62 14.71 21.28
CA VAL A 106 -1.87 14.38 22.50
C VAL A 106 -0.36 14.54 22.29
N GLU A 107 0.13 14.07 21.14
CA GLU A 107 1.55 14.10 20.84
C GLU A 107 2.04 15.46 20.33
N GLY A 108 1.12 16.35 19.95
CA GLY A 108 1.44 17.63 19.31
C GLY A 108 2.04 17.44 17.92
N ALA A 109 1.41 16.58 17.10
CA ALA A 109 1.94 16.22 15.79
C ALA A 109 1.89 17.38 14.80
N ASP A 110 2.96 17.53 14.04
CA ASP A 110 3.09 18.51 12.96
C ASP A 110 2.56 17.96 11.63
N ILE A 111 2.55 16.62 11.44
CA ILE A 111 2.02 15.96 10.24
C ILE A 111 1.26 14.68 10.63
N VAL A 112 0.18 14.38 9.91
CA VAL A 112 -0.51 13.07 9.96
C VAL A 112 -0.28 12.31 8.66
N GLY A 113 0.21 11.08 8.73
CA GLY A 113 0.44 10.19 7.60
C GLY A 113 -0.49 8.97 7.62
N LEU A 114 -1.15 8.72 6.49
CA LEU A 114 -2.05 7.57 6.31
C LEU A 114 -1.51 6.59 5.28
N SER A 115 -1.61 5.30 5.60
CA SER A 115 -1.25 4.20 4.70
C SER A 115 -2.47 3.32 4.39
N GLY A 116 -2.56 2.86 3.14
CA GLY A 116 -3.60 1.92 2.68
C GLY A 116 -3.17 1.12 1.46
N LEU A 117 -3.54 -0.16 1.42
CA LEU A 117 -3.25 -1.12 0.35
C LEU A 117 -4.50 -1.56 -0.42
N ILE A 118 -5.67 -1.60 0.22
CA ILE A 118 -6.92 -2.06 -0.41
C ILE A 118 -7.82 -0.90 -0.82
N THR A 119 -8.78 -1.15 -1.73
CA THR A 119 -9.68 -0.10 -2.23
C THR A 119 -10.53 0.56 -1.14
N PRO A 120 -11.12 -0.18 -0.16
CA PRO A 120 -11.87 0.45 0.94
C PRO A 120 -11.04 1.45 1.77
N SER A 121 -9.72 1.27 1.83
CA SER A 121 -8.80 2.19 2.53
C SER A 121 -8.84 3.61 1.96
N LEU A 122 -9.16 3.76 0.67
CA LEU A 122 -9.30 5.06 0.03
C LEU A 122 -10.50 5.86 0.56
N GLU A 123 -11.59 5.18 0.93
CA GLU A 123 -12.76 5.82 1.53
C GLU A 123 -12.46 6.24 2.98
N GLU A 124 -11.76 5.40 3.73
CA GLU A 124 -11.32 5.74 5.09
C GLU A 124 -10.36 6.95 5.10
N MET A 125 -9.48 7.09 4.11
CA MET A 125 -8.63 8.29 3.98
C MET A 125 -9.43 9.56 3.69
N GLN A 126 -10.48 9.48 2.86
CA GLN A 126 -11.40 10.59 2.61
C GLN A 126 -12.15 10.98 3.89
N TYR A 127 -12.59 9.96 4.63
CA TYR A 127 -13.25 10.14 5.92
C TYR A 127 -12.35 10.85 6.92
N VAL A 128 -11.08 10.43 7.06
CA VAL A 128 -10.11 11.11 7.94
C VAL A 128 -9.90 12.57 7.54
N ALA A 129 -9.76 12.87 6.24
CA ALA A 129 -9.64 14.26 5.77
C ALA A 129 -10.87 15.11 6.15
N GLY A 130 -12.09 14.56 5.97
CA GLY A 130 -13.32 15.21 6.38
C GLY A 130 -13.43 15.43 7.90
N GLU A 131 -12.97 14.49 8.72
CA GLU A 131 -12.94 14.64 10.18
C GLU A 131 -11.88 15.66 10.63
N MET A 132 -10.72 15.71 9.97
CA MET A 132 -9.72 16.76 10.21
C MET A 132 -10.29 18.16 9.90
N GLN A 133 -11.13 18.29 8.87
CA GLN A 133 -11.77 19.57 8.56
C GLN A 133 -12.80 20.00 9.61
N LYS A 134 -13.54 19.05 10.20
CA LYS A 134 -14.53 19.35 11.26
C LYS A 134 -13.87 19.76 12.57
N ASP A 135 -12.62 19.39 12.77
CA ASP A 135 -11.89 19.59 14.01
C ASP A 135 -11.03 20.86 13.96
N ASP A 136 -11.36 21.83 14.81
CA ASP A 136 -10.71 23.14 14.87
C ASP A 136 -9.18 23.05 15.06
N HIS A 137 -8.68 22.04 15.78
CA HIS A 137 -7.26 21.89 16.00
C HIS A 137 -6.49 21.71 14.68
N PHE A 138 -6.99 20.83 13.82
CA PHE A 138 -6.34 20.52 12.55
C PHE A 138 -6.61 21.63 11.54
N ARG A 139 -7.85 22.12 11.45
CA ARG A 139 -8.25 23.17 10.51
C ARG A 139 -7.52 24.50 10.75
N ILE A 140 -7.40 24.96 12.00
CA ILE A 140 -6.75 26.24 12.32
C ILE A 140 -5.24 26.15 12.12
N LYS A 141 -4.62 25.06 12.59
CA LYS A 141 -3.18 24.85 12.44
C LYS A 141 -2.78 24.42 11.04
N LYS A 142 -3.75 24.02 10.20
CA LYS A 142 -3.54 23.46 8.86
C LYS A 142 -2.52 22.33 8.86
N ILE A 143 -2.62 21.42 9.82
CA ILE A 143 -1.72 20.26 9.96
C ILE A 143 -1.76 19.46 8.65
N PRO A 144 -0.62 19.26 7.96
CA PRO A 144 -0.58 18.49 6.72
C PRO A 144 -1.01 17.04 6.88
N LEU A 145 -1.70 16.52 5.86
CA LEU A 145 -2.10 15.13 5.70
C LEU A 145 -1.32 14.49 4.56
N MET A 146 -0.40 13.57 4.88
CA MET A 146 0.32 12.75 3.91
C MET A 146 -0.46 11.47 3.61
N ILE A 147 -0.67 11.18 2.34
CA ILE A 147 -1.38 10.01 1.83
C ILE A 147 -0.42 9.11 1.07
N GLY A 148 -0.36 7.82 1.41
CA GLY A 148 0.46 6.84 0.69
C GLY A 148 -0.07 5.41 0.78
N GLY A 149 0.60 4.49 0.07
CA GLY A 149 0.25 3.08 -0.02
C GLY A 149 -0.29 2.67 -1.40
N ALA A 150 -0.41 1.36 -1.64
CA ALA A 150 -0.50 0.81 -2.99
C ALA A 150 -1.73 1.27 -3.79
N THR A 151 -2.88 1.48 -3.13
CA THR A 151 -4.09 1.94 -3.80
C THR A 151 -4.16 3.45 -3.99
N THR A 152 -3.28 4.19 -3.33
CA THR A 152 -3.29 5.65 -3.39
C THR A 152 -2.64 6.14 -4.68
N SER A 153 -3.08 7.30 -5.15
CA SER A 153 -2.48 7.93 -6.33
C SER A 153 -2.63 9.44 -6.27
N ARG A 154 -1.81 10.15 -7.05
CA ARG A 154 -1.91 11.61 -7.22
C ARG A 154 -3.31 12.02 -7.68
N VAL A 155 -3.89 11.30 -8.65
CA VAL A 155 -5.22 11.61 -9.20
C VAL A 155 -6.31 11.39 -8.16
N HIS A 156 -6.32 10.23 -7.49
CA HIS A 156 -7.31 9.96 -6.45
C HIS A 156 -7.23 10.98 -5.32
N THR A 157 -6.02 11.30 -4.85
CA THR A 157 -5.83 12.26 -3.75
C THR A 157 -6.34 13.65 -4.13
N ALA A 158 -6.01 14.15 -5.32
CA ALA A 158 -6.44 15.47 -5.79
C ALA A 158 -7.96 15.56 -6.01
N VAL A 159 -8.60 14.49 -6.51
CA VAL A 159 -10.01 14.48 -6.90
C VAL A 159 -10.94 14.09 -5.75
N LYS A 160 -10.51 13.19 -4.87
CA LYS A 160 -11.37 12.54 -3.88
C LYS A 160 -11.01 12.83 -2.43
N ILE A 161 -9.74 13.13 -2.09
CA ILE A 161 -9.34 13.33 -0.68
C ILE A 161 -9.16 14.82 -0.36
N SER A 162 -8.29 15.51 -1.11
CA SER A 162 -7.95 16.93 -0.92
C SER A 162 -9.17 17.86 -0.81
N PRO A 163 -10.28 17.69 -1.56
CA PRO A 163 -11.45 18.56 -1.42
C PRO A 163 -12.13 18.53 -0.05
N HIS A 164 -11.85 17.51 0.78
CA HIS A 164 -12.49 17.36 2.10
C HIS A 164 -11.73 18.05 3.24
N TYR A 165 -10.56 18.65 2.98
CA TYR A 165 -9.75 19.31 3.99
C TYR A 165 -9.04 20.55 3.44
N GLU A 166 -9.17 21.69 4.14
CA GLU A 166 -8.57 22.98 3.75
C GLU A 166 -7.07 23.07 4.08
N GLY A 167 -6.56 22.18 4.94
CA GLY A 167 -5.12 22.04 5.16
C GLY A 167 -4.43 21.29 4.02
N PRO A 168 -3.08 21.25 4.00
CA PRO A 168 -2.34 20.59 2.93
C PRO A 168 -2.62 19.08 2.92
N VAL A 169 -3.07 18.55 1.78
CA VAL A 169 -3.19 17.10 1.55
C VAL A 169 -2.23 16.72 0.44
N VAL A 170 -1.28 15.84 0.71
CA VAL A 170 -0.22 15.47 -0.24
C VAL A 170 -0.14 13.98 -0.44
N TYR A 171 -0.19 13.54 -1.69
CA TYR A 171 0.17 12.20 -2.10
C TYR A 171 1.69 12.02 -2.13
N VAL A 172 2.17 10.97 -1.48
CA VAL A 172 3.59 10.59 -1.46
C VAL A 172 3.74 9.18 -2.04
N PRO A 173 4.40 9.03 -3.21
CA PRO A 173 4.41 7.75 -3.93
C PRO A 173 5.26 6.67 -3.26
N ASP A 174 6.32 7.05 -2.57
CA ASP A 174 7.31 6.12 -2.02
C ASP A 174 8.03 6.72 -0.81
N ALA A 175 8.78 5.88 -0.10
CA ALA A 175 9.50 6.30 1.09
C ALA A 175 10.63 7.30 0.79
N SER A 176 11.24 7.26 -0.40
CA SER A 176 12.33 8.16 -0.76
C SER A 176 11.88 9.62 -0.79
N ARG A 177 10.65 9.86 -1.26
CA ARG A 177 10.07 11.20 -1.32
C ARG A 177 9.43 11.66 -0.02
N SER A 178 9.17 10.76 0.91
CA SER A 178 8.50 11.11 2.19
C SER A 178 9.28 12.16 2.99
N VAL A 179 10.61 12.10 2.97
CA VAL A 179 11.50 13.01 3.70
C VAL A 179 11.47 14.40 3.10
N SER A 180 11.64 14.53 1.79
CA SER A 180 11.66 15.83 1.13
C SER A 180 10.31 16.52 1.25
N VAL A 181 9.22 15.77 1.10
CA VAL A 181 7.86 16.28 1.31
C VAL A 181 7.66 16.77 2.75
N ALA A 182 8.01 15.97 3.76
CA ALA A 182 7.89 16.37 5.16
C ALA A 182 8.74 17.61 5.50
N GLN A 183 9.97 17.69 4.97
CA GLN A 183 10.84 18.86 5.16
C GLN A 183 10.26 20.10 4.48
N SER A 184 9.75 20.00 3.25
CA SER A 184 9.12 21.13 2.56
C SER A 184 7.90 21.64 3.30
N LEU A 185 7.06 20.74 3.83
CA LEU A 185 5.85 21.08 4.59
C LEU A 185 6.14 21.80 5.92
N LEU A 186 7.31 21.58 6.51
CA LEU A 186 7.70 22.15 7.81
C LEU A 186 8.76 23.27 7.69
N SER A 187 9.14 23.63 6.47
CA SER A 187 10.12 24.68 6.20
C SER A 187 9.49 26.08 6.19
N ASP A 188 10.33 27.12 6.27
CA ASP A 188 9.90 28.52 6.05
C ASP A 188 9.29 28.76 4.65
N GLN A 189 9.55 27.86 3.70
CA GLN A 189 9.03 27.89 2.34
C GLN A 189 7.76 27.01 2.16
N ALA A 190 7.18 26.51 3.25
CA ALA A 190 6.01 25.64 3.22
C ALA A 190 4.83 26.27 2.45
N ALA A 191 4.57 27.56 2.64
CA ALA A 191 3.49 28.26 1.93
C ALA A 191 3.64 28.17 0.40
N LYS A 192 4.85 28.41 -0.12
CA LYS A 192 5.15 28.31 -1.55
C LYS A 192 4.96 26.88 -2.06
N TYR A 193 5.44 25.88 -1.31
CA TYR A 193 5.26 24.48 -1.66
C TYR A 193 3.78 24.08 -1.70
N ILE A 194 2.99 24.54 -0.73
CA ILE A 194 1.54 24.28 -0.66
C ILE A 194 0.81 24.94 -1.83
N ASP A 195 1.18 26.15 -2.22
CA ASP A 195 0.59 26.84 -3.37
C ASP A 195 0.89 26.11 -4.69
N GLU A 196 2.14 25.65 -4.87
CA GLU A 196 2.53 24.83 -6.03
C GLU A 196 1.75 23.51 -6.06
N LEU A 197 1.60 22.85 -4.92
CA LEU A 197 0.82 21.61 -4.77
C LEU A 197 -0.67 21.81 -5.12
N ASN A 198 -1.28 22.89 -4.61
CA ASN A 198 -2.68 23.20 -4.88
C ASN A 198 -2.91 23.50 -6.36
N SER A 199 -2.03 24.29 -6.98
CA SER A 199 -2.05 24.57 -8.42
C SER A 199 -1.93 23.29 -9.25
N ASP A 200 -1.07 22.36 -8.82
CA ASP A 200 -0.92 21.06 -9.44
C ASP A 200 -2.22 20.22 -9.34
N TYR A 201 -2.85 20.19 -8.17
CA TYR A 201 -4.08 19.43 -7.95
C TYR A 201 -5.27 20.03 -8.68
N ASP A 202 -5.35 21.34 -8.84
CA ASP A 202 -6.37 21.99 -9.68
C ASP A 202 -6.23 21.59 -11.14
N LYS A 203 -5.01 21.53 -11.67
CA LYS A 203 -4.75 21.02 -13.03
C LYS A 203 -5.19 19.56 -13.18
N VAL A 204 -4.85 18.71 -12.20
CA VAL A 204 -5.25 17.30 -12.19
C VAL A 204 -6.77 17.15 -12.15
N ARG A 205 -7.46 17.93 -11.31
CA ARG A 205 -8.93 17.94 -11.24
C ARG A 205 -9.55 18.37 -12.57
N ALA A 206 -9.05 19.46 -13.17
CA ALA A 206 -9.53 19.94 -14.46
C ALA A 206 -9.31 18.92 -15.59
N GLN A 207 -8.13 18.30 -15.65
CA GLN A 207 -7.83 17.25 -16.62
C GLN A 207 -8.73 16.02 -16.44
N HIS A 208 -8.95 15.59 -15.19
CA HIS A 208 -9.83 14.47 -14.89
C HIS A 208 -11.29 14.77 -15.26
N ALA A 209 -11.78 15.98 -14.98
CA ALA A 209 -13.13 16.41 -15.35
C ALA A 209 -13.32 16.47 -16.87
N ASN A 210 -12.29 16.86 -17.62
CA ASN A 210 -12.29 16.93 -19.08
C ASN A 210 -12.05 15.57 -19.77
N LYS A 211 -11.82 14.50 -19.00
CA LYS A 211 -11.60 13.17 -19.57
C LYS A 211 -12.90 12.69 -20.23
N LYS A 212 -12.84 12.41 -21.54
CA LYS A 212 -13.96 11.82 -22.27
C LYS A 212 -14.41 10.56 -21.55
N GLN A 213 -15.66 10.56 -21.09
CA GLN A 213 -16.24 9.36 -20.50
C GLN A 213 -16.23 8.27 -21.57
N THR A 214 -15.71 7.09 -21.20
CA THR A 214 -15.82 5.92 -22.06
C THR A 214 -17.31 5.62 -22.21
N PRO A 215 -17.85 5.60 -23.44
CA PRO A 215 -19.25 5.28 -23.63
C PRO A 215 -19.52 3.90 -23.03
N MET A 216 -20.55 3.83 -22.19
CA MET A 216 -21.01 2.59 -21.57
C MET A 216 -22.28 2.12 -22.27
N TRP A 217 -22.36 0.82 -22.51
CA TRP A 217 -23.58 0.19 -22.99
C TRP A 217 -24.54 -0.09 -21.83
N PRO A 218 -25.86 -0.07 -22.08
CA PRO A 218 -26.83 -0.65 -21.18
C PRO A 218 -26.47 -2.09 -20.86
N LEU A 219 -26.70 -2.52 -19.62
CA LEU A 219 -26.31 -3.85 -19.14
C LEU A 219 -26.86 -4.98 -20.03
N ALA A 220 -28.12 -4.90 -20.44
CA ALA A 220 -28.74 -5.88 -21.35
C ALA A 220 -27.97 -6.02 -22.68
N LYS A 221 -27.44 -4.92 -23.22
CA LYS A 221 -26.64 -4.94 -24.45
C LYS A 221 -25.26 -5.58 -24.20
N ALA A 222 -24.64 -5.28 -23.06
CA ALA A 222 -23.37 -5.91 -22.69
C ALA A 222 -23.52 -7.42 -22.49
N ARG A 223 -24.62 -7.87 -21.85
CA ARG A 223 -24.95 -9.30 -21.66
C ARG A 223 -25.20 -10.03 -22.96
N ALA A 224 -25.88 -9.38 -23.91
CA ALA A 224 -26.06 -9.93 -25.26
C ALA A 224 -24.73 -10.08 -26.05
N ASN A 225 -23.66 -9.42 -25.61
CA ASN A 225 -22.31 -9.53 -26.15
C ASN A 225 -21.37 -10.27 -25.18
N SER A 226 -21.88 -11.27 -24.46
CA SER A 226 -21.08 -12.14 -23.58
C SER A 226 -20.07 -12.98 -24.37
N THR A 227 -19.14 -13.63 -23.66
CA THR A 227 -18.17 -14.52 -24.31
C THR A 227 -18.89 -15.71 -24.97
N PRO A 228 -18.79 -15.91 -26.29
CA PRO A 228 -19.54 -16.95 -26.99
C PRO A 228 -18.89 -18.32 -26.81
N ILE A 229 -19.29 -19.04 -25.75
CA ILE A 229 -18.85 -20.42 -25.50
C ILE A 229 -19.99 -21.38 -25.90
N ASP A 230 -19.70 -22.30 -26.82
CA ASP A 230 -20.61 -23.38 -27.16
C ASP A 230 -20.51 -24.51 -26.10
N TRP A 231 -21.33 -24.40 -25.07
CA TRP A 231 -21.42 -25.40 -24.00
C TRP A 231 -22.00 -26.74 -24.47
N ALA A 232 -22.68 -26.81 -25.62
CA ALA A 232 -23.15 -28.08 -26.15
C ALA A 232 -22.01 -28.88 -26.81
N ALA A 233 -21.02 -28.17 -27.37
CA ALA A 233 -19.81 -28.76 -27.97
C ALA A 233 -18.65 -28.93 -26.97
N TYR A 234 -18.76 -28.40 -25.76
CA TYR A 234 -17.71 -28.47 -24.73
C TYR A 234 -18.20 -29.15 -23.46
N THR A 235 -17.48 -30.18 -23.01
CA THR A 235 -17.70 -30.80 -21.70
C THR A 235 -16.62 -30.32 -20.73
N PRO A 236 -16.97 -29.51 -19.70
CA PRO A 236 -16.02 -29.09 -18.68
C PRO A 236 -15.34 -30.29 -18.00
N PRO A 237 -14.02 -30.25 -17.77
CA PRO A 237 -13.32 -31.35 -17.13
C PRO A 237 -13.82 -31.53 -15.70
N LYS A 238 -14.21 -32.76 -15.35
CA LYS A 238 -14.57 -33.09 -13.96
C LYS A 238 -13.32 -33.09 -13.08
N PRO A 239 -13.28 -32.31 -11.98
CA PRO A 239 -12.16 -32.34 -11.06
C PRO A 239 -11.93 -33.73 -10.46
N LYS A 240 -10.67 -34.07 -10.17
CA LYS A 240 -10.31 -35.35 -9.51
C LYS A 240 -10.90 -35.49 -8.10
N PHE A 241 -11.28 -34.38 -7.47
CA PHE A 241 -11.96 -34.37 -6.17
C PHE A 241 -12.97 -33.23 -6.13
N ILE A 242 -14.02 -33.42 -5.36
CA ILE A 242 -15.03 -32.42 -5.02
C ILE A 242 -15.13 -32.38 -3.50
N GLY A 243 -15.29 -31.18 -2.95
CA GLY A 243 -15.33 -30.91 -1.52
C GLY A 243 -14.18 -30.03 -1.04
N ARG A 244 -14.06 -29.91 0.28
CA ARG A 244 -13.09 -29.06 0.96
C ARG A 244 -11.87 -29.85 1.42
N ARG A 245 -10.67 -29.29 1.23
CA ARG A 245 -9.42 -29.77 1.81
C ARG A 245 -8.78 -28.67 2.64
N VAL A 246 -8.25 -29.05 3.81
CA VAL A 246 -7.52 -28.15 4.69
C VAL A 246 -6.09 -28.65 4.79
N PHE A 247 -5.16 -27.75 4.54
CA PHE A 247 -3.73 -27.96 4.69
C PHE A 247 -3.30 -27.31 6.00
N LYS A 248 -2.79 -28.11 6.93
CA LYS A 248 -2.26 -27.62 8.20
C LYS A 248 -0.77 -27.91 8.26
N ASN A 249 0.03 -26.95 8.70
CA ASN A 249 1.48 -27.06 8.79
C ASN A 249 2.10 -27.55 7.47
N PHE A 250 1.70 -26.93 6.36
CA PHE A 250 2.25 -27.25 5.03
C PHE A 250 3.76 -27.00 5.03
N ASP A 251 4.51 -27.84 4.31
CA ASP A 251 5.97 -27.78 4.31
C ASP A 251 6.46 -26.45 3.72
N LEU A 252 7.14 -25.66 4.54
CA LEU A 252 7.69 -24.38 4.12
C LEU A 252 8.84 -24.56 3.12
N ALA A 253 9.55 -25.70 3.15
CA ALA A 253 10.57 -25.99 2.16
C ALA A 253 9.97 -26.16 0.76
N GLU A 254 8.82 -26.84 0.66
CA GLU A 254 8.09 -26.95 -0.60
C GLU A 254 7.59 -25.59 -1.09
N LEU A 255 7.03 -24.75 -0.19
CA LEU A 255 6.58 -23.41 -0.58
C LEU A 255 7.73 -22.49 -1.03
N ALA A 256 8.94 -22.67 -0.49
CA ALA A 256 10.10 -21.87 -0.85
C ALA A 256 10.44 -21.95 -2.35
N ASP A 257 10.19 -23.10 -2.99
CA ASP A 257 10.42 -23.32 -4.42
C ASP A 257 9.42 -22.56 -5.31
N TYR A 258 8.29 -22.11 -4.75
CA TYR A 258 7.25 -21.36 -5.46
C TYR A 258 7.28 -19.85 -5.20
N ILE A 259 8.30 -19.35 -4.50
CA ILE A 259 8.44 -17.91 -4.24
C ILE A 259 8.81 -17.19 -5.55
N ASP A 260 7.95 -16.25 -5.96
CA ASP A 260 8.33 -15.21 -6.91
C ASP A 260 9.12 -14.11 -6.18
N TRP A 261 10.41 -14.01 -6.49
CA TRP A 261 11.31 -13.02 -5.91
C TRP A 261 11.20 -11.63 -6.56
N GLY A 262 10.47 -11.48 -7.67
CA GLY A 262 10.23 -10.18 -8.29
C GLY A 262 9.59 -9.17 -7.31
N PRO A 263 8.44 -9.48 -6.71
CA PRO A 263 7.82 -8.63 -5.68
C PRO A 263 8.70 -8.40 -4.43
N PHE A 264 9.60 -9.33 -4.10
CA PHE A 264 10.56 -9.14 -3.00
C PHE A 264 11.52 -7.98 -3.30
N PHE A 265 12.09 -7.90 -4.51
CA PHE A 265 12.96 -6.78 -4.89
C PHE A 265 12.19 -5.46 -4.99
N GLN A 266 10.97 -5.49 -5.52
CA GLN A 266 10.09 -4.30 -5.58
C GLN A 266 9.82 -3.75 -4.17
N THR A 267 9.60 -4.62 -3.18
CA THR A 267 9.42 -4.22 -1.78
C THR A 267 10.66 -3.52 -1.21
N TRP A 268 11.84 -3.92 -1.69
CA TRP A 268 13.12 -3.29 -1.37
C TRP A 268 13.48 -2.11 -2.30
N ASP A 269 12.53 -1.60 -3.08
CA ASP A 269 12.72 -0.48 -4.01
C ASP A 269 13.88 -0.72 -5.01
N LEU A 270 14.05 -1.98 -5.42
CA LEU A 270 15.00 -2.41 -6.43
C LEU A 270 14.25 -2.78 -7.71
N ALA A 271 14.38 -1.95 -8.74
CA ALA A 271 13.70 -2.14 -10.02
C ALA A 271 14.45 -3.14 -10.91
N GLY A 272 13.71 -4.13 -11.44
CA GLY A 272 14.24 -5.08 -12.41
C GLY A 272 13.56 -6.45 -12.28
N PRO A 273 13.46 -7.23 -13.37
CA PRO A 273 12.90 -8.57 -13.31
C PRO A 273 13.89 -9.56 -12.69
N TYR A 274 13.41 -10.44 -11.81
CA TYR A 274 14.19 -11.59 -11.34
C TYR A 274 14.20 -12.69 -12.42
N PRO A 275 15.34 -13.38 -12.67
CA PRO A 275 16.64 -13.26 -12.00
C PRO A 275 17.61 -12.24 -12.63
N ALA A 276 17.23 -11.55 -13.70
CA ALA A 276 18.11 -10.63 -14.41
C ALA A 276 18.64 -9.48 -13.55
N ILE A 277 17.85 -8.99 -12.58
CA ILE A 277 18.21 -7.94 -11.64
C ILE A 277 19.50 -8.23 -10.86
N LEU A 278 19.84 -9.51 -10.64
CA LEU A 278 21.06 -9.90 -9.91
C LEU A 278 22.35 -9.55 -10.65
N LYS A 279 22.28 -9.35 -11.97
CA LYS A 279 23.41 -8.99 -12.84
C LYS A 279 23.32 -7.56 -13.37
N ASP A 280 22.39 -6.77 -12.85
CA ASP A 280 22.22 -5.38 -13.26
C ASP A 280 23.47 -4.55 -12.90
N GLU A 281 23.88 -3.65 -13.78
CA GLU A 281 25.11 -2.86 -13.61
C GLU A 281 25.01 -1.83 -12.48
N VAL A 282 23.80 -1.39 -12.13
CA VAL A 282 23.55 -0.34 -11.13
C VAL A 282 23.13 -0.95 -9.80
N VAL A 283 22.14 -1.85 -9.82
CA VAL A 283 21.54 -2.41 -8.59
C VAL A 283 21.98 -3.84 -8.29
N GLY A 284 22.68 -4.53 -9.21
CA GLY A 284 22.92 -5.97 -9.13
C GLY A 284 23.68 -6.42 -7.89
N GLU A 285 24.66 -5.64 -7.43
CA GLU A 285 25.38 -5.93 -6.19
C GLU A 285 24.44 -5.87 -4.97
N ALA A 286 23.64 -4.81 -4.86
CA ALA A 286 22.70 -4.65 -3.76
C ALA A 286 21.57 -5.68 -3.81
N ALA A 287 21.07 -6.00 -5.01
CA ALA A 287 20.07 -7.03 -5.26
C ALA A 287 20.58 -8.42 -4.88
N SER A 288 21.77 -8.80 -5.33
CA SER A 288 22.39 -10.08 -4.96
C SER A 288 22.58 -10.21 -3.45
N LYS A 289 23.06 -9.16 -2.80
CA LYS A 289 23.27 -9.16 -1.34
C LYS A 289 21.97 -9.29 -0.55
N VAL A 290 20.92 -8.55 -0.91
CA VAL A 290 19.63 -8.64 -0.20
C VAL A 290 18.93 -9.97 -0.48
N PHE A 291 19.13 -10.54 -1.66
CA PHE A 291 18.64 -11.87 -2.02
C PHE A 291 19.31 -12.96 -1.18
N GLU A 292 20.64 -12.96 -1.08
CA GLU A 292 21.39 -13.90 -0.22
C GLU A 292 20.94 -13.82 1.23
N GLU A 293 20.76 -12.61 1.76
CA GLU A 293 20.26 -12.41 3.13
C GLU A 293 18.80 -12.88 3.29
N GLY A 294 17.96 -12.65 2.28
CA GLY A 294 16.59 -13.14 2.23
C GLY A 294 16.51 -14.66 2.23
N GLN A 295 17.34 -15.33 1.43
CA GLN A 295 17.46 -16.79 1.41
C GLN A 295 18.00 -17.34 2.73
N ALA A 296 19.01 -16.70 3.31
CA ALA A 296 19.54 -17.10 4.61
C ALA A 296 18.51 -16.95 5.75
N MET A 297 17.70 -15.89 5.71
CA MET A 297 16.59 -15.69 6.65
C MET A 297 15.49 -16.73 6.44
N LEU A 298 15.10 -17.00 5.19
CA LEU A 298 14.11 -18.02 4.85
C LEU A 298 14.55 -19.40 5.36
N LYS A 299 15.82 -19.76 5.16
CA LYS A 299 16.39 -21.00 5.68
C LYS A 299 16.23 -21.11 7.20
N LYS A 300 16.55 -20.04 7.95
CA LYS A 300 16.37 -20.01 9.42
C LYS A 300 14.91 -20.14 9.84
N ILE A 301 13.99 -19.49 9.13
CA ILE A 301 12.55 -19.58 9.39
C ILE A 301 12.08 -21.04 9.25
N ILE A 302 12.53 -21.73 8.19
CA ILE A 302 12.17 -23.12 7.90
C ILE A 302 12.78 -24.06 8.93
N GLU A 303 14.11 -24.03 9.12
CA GLU A 303 14.83 -24.92 10.04
C GLU A 303 14.40 -24.70 11.50
N GLY A 304 14.17 -23.44 11.87
CA GLY A 304 13.71 -23.05 13.20
C GLY A 304 12.21 -23.19 13.43
N ARG A 305 11.42 -23.50 12.39
CA ARG A 305 9.95 -23.58 12.44
C ARG A 305 9.30 -22.32 13.03
N TRP A 306 9.80 -21.14 12.65
CA TRP A 306 9.31 -19.86 13.20
C TRP A 306 7.90 -19.52 12.74
N LEU A 307 7.48 -20.06 11.60
CA LEU A 307 6.18 -19.84 10.98
C LEU A 307 5.50 -21.19 10.69
N THR A 308 4.18 -21.16 10.58
CA THR A 308 3.38 -22.29 10.09
C THR A 308 2.54 -21.82 8.91
N ALA A 309 2.62 -22.55 7.79
CA ALA A 309 1.74 -22.31 6.64
C ALA A 309 0.48 -23.15 6.76
N ASN A 310 -0.67 -22.51 6.71
CA ASN A 310 -1.97 -23.16 6.69
C ASN A 310 -2.77 -22.64 5.50
N GLY A 311 -3.60 -23.47 4.91
CA GLY A 311 -4.44 -23.11 3.77
C GLY A 311 -5.68 -23.98 3.69
N ALA A 312 -6.66 -23.53 2.92
CA ALA A 312 -7.83 -24.34 2.58
C ALA A 312 -8.20 -24.11 1.13
N ILE A 313 -8.61 -25.18 0.46
CA ILE A 313 -9.18 -25.13 -0.89
C ILE A 313 -10.52 -25.85 -0.89
N ALA A 314 -11.41 -25.45 -1.77
CA ALA A 314 -12.63 -26.20 -2.05
C ALA A 314 -12.85 -26.22 -3.57
N LEU A 315 -13.17 -27.39 -4.11
CA LEU A 315 -13.68 -27.54 -5.46
C LEU A 315 -15.12 -28.00 -5.32
N LEU A 316 -16.07 -27.15 -5.73
CA LEU A 316 -17.50 -27.39 -5.57
C LEU A 316 -18.18 -27.30 -6.95
N PRO A 317 -19.28 -28.03 -7.16
CA PRO A 317 -20.07 -27.90 -8.38
C PRO A 317 -20.62 -26.48 -8.48
N ALA A 318 -20.63 -25.94 -9.69
CA ALA A 318 -21.11 -24.58 -9.94
C ALA A 318 -21.76 -24.48 -11.32
N ASN A 319 -22.63 -23.47 -11.49
CA ASN A 319 -23.18 -23.06 -12.78
C ASN A 319 -23.25 -21.55 -12.85
N SER A 320 -23.09 -21.01 -14.06
CA SER A 320 -23.51 -19.62 -14.29
C SER A 320 -25.04 -19.52 -14.22
N VAL A 321 -25.52 -18.46 -13.58
CA VAL A 321 -26.96 -18.14 -13.46
C VAL A 321 -27.14 -16.63 -13.62
N ASN A 322 -28.37 -16.20 -13.92
CA ASN A 322 -28.71 -14.77 -14.02
C ASN A 322 -27.76 -13.96 -14.92
N GLU A 323 -27.18 -14.61 -15.94
CA GLU A 323 -26.23 -14.05 -16.93
C GLU A 323 -24.83 -13.68 -16.40
N ASP A 324 -24.72 -13.18 -15.17
CA ASP A 324 -23.48 -12.62 -14.63
C ASP A 324 -23.01 -13.27 -13.32
N ASP A 325 -23.82 -14.16 -12.73
CA ASP A 325 -23.55 -14.74 -11.42
C ASP A 325 -23.15 -16.21 -11.53
N VAL A 326 -22.53 -16.73 -10.47
CA VAL A 326 -22.19 -18.16 -10.36
C VAL A 326 -22.80 -18.71 -9.09
N GLU A 327 -23.72 -19.65 -9.22
CA GLU A 327 -24.20 -20.46 -8.12
C GLU A 327 -23.21 -21.57 -7.83
N ILE A 328 -22.88 -21.73 -6.55
CA ILE A 328 -22.00 -22.78 -6.05
C ILE A 328 -22.83 -23.69 -5.15
N TYR A 329 -22.85 -24.98 -5.47
CA TYR A 329 -23.70 -25.97 -4.84
C TYR A 329 -22.97 -26.74 -3.74
N THR A 330 -23.74 -27.29 -2.80
CA THR A 330 -23.20 -28.11 -1.71
C THR A 330 -22.62 -29.45 -2.18
N ASP A 331 -23.20 -30.02 -3.23
CA ASP A 331 -22.79 -31.29 -3.82
C ASP A 331 -23.19 -31.44 -5.30
N GLU A 332 -22.83 -32.57 -5.91
CA GLU A 332 -23.04 -32.86 -7.34
C GLU A 332 -24.51 -32.98 -7.74
N SER A 333 -25.45 -33.06 -6.79
CA SER A 333 -26.88 -33.06 -7.10
C SER A 333 -27.39 -31.70 -7.58
N ARG A 334 -26.64 -30.62 -7.26
CA ARG A 334 -26.97 -29.23 -7.61
C ARG A 334 -28.36 -28.78 -7.14
N LYS A 335 -28.85 -29.35 -6.04
CA LYS A 335 -30.16 -29.01 -5.47
C LYS A 335 -30.11 -27.86 -4.48
N ASP A 336 -29.05 -27.84 -3.66
CA ASP A 336 -28.88 -26.85 -2.60
C ASP A 336 -27.73 -25.90 -2.95
N VAL A 337 -28.04 -24.60 -3.01
CA VAL A 337 -27.06 -23.53 -3.25
C VAL A 337 -26.35 -23.21 -1.95
N ALA A 338 -25.02 -23.37 -1.92
CA ALA A 338 -24.19 -23.03 -0.78
C ALA A 338 -23.98 -21.51 -0.68
N PHE A 339 -23.65 -20.86 -1.80
CA PHE A 339 -23.64 -19.41 -1.94
C PHE A 339 -23.63 -19.01 -3.43
N THR A 340 -23.95 -17.75 -3.69
CA THR A 340 -23.86 -17.14 -5.02
C THR A 340 -22.68 -16.17 -5.06
N TRP A 341 -21.81 -16.33 -6.04
CA TRP A 341 -20.77 -15.36 -6.36
C TRP A 341 -21.34 -14.37 -7.38
N TYR A 342 -21.36 -13.09 -7.03
CA TYR A 342 -21.93 -12.04 -7.87
C TYR A 342 -20.85 -11.43 -8.77
N GLY A 343 -21.08 -11.48 -10.09
CA GLY A 343 -20.15 -10.97 -11.07
C GLY A 343 -20.39 -9.52 -11.46
N LEU A 344 -19.35 -8.92 -12.04
CA LEU A 344 -19.46 -7.64 -12.75
C LEU A 344 -19.19 -7.88 -14.24
N ARG A 345 -20.06 -7.35 -15.10
CA ARG A 345 -19.87 -7.38 -16.55
C ARG A 345 -19.21 -6.08 -17.02
N GLN A 346 -18.21 -6.21 -17.89
CA GLN A 346 -17.63 -5.06 -18.57
C GLN A 346 -18.71 -4.33 -19.39
N GLN A 347 -18.95 -3.03 -19.18
CA GLN A 347 -19.97 -2.27 -19.92
C GLN A 347 -19.40 -1.28 -20.95
N GLY A 348 -18.08 -1.10 -21.02
CA GLY A 348 -17.47 -0.25 -22.04
C GLY A 348 -17.74 -0.77 -23.46
N VAL A 349 -17.91 0.13 -24.43
CA VAL A 349 -18.02 -0.25 -25.84
C VAL A 349 -16.77 -1.02 -26.26
N LYS A 350 -16.96 -2.22 -26.79
CA LYS A 350 -15.86 -3.09 -27.20
C LYS A 350 -15.44 -2.82 -28.64
N PRO A 351 -14.12 -2.78 -28.91
CA PRO A 351 -13.63 -2.59 -30.27
C PRO A 351 -13.97 -3.80 -31.14
N VAL A 352 -14.09 -3.54 -32.44
CA VAL A 352 -14.13 -4.58 -33.46
C VAL A 352 -12.69 -4.85 -33.88
N VAL A 353 -12.27 -6.10 -33.82
CA VAL A 353 -10.94 -6.57 -34.24
C VAL A 353 -11.17 -7.69 -35.24
N ASP A 354 -10.56 -7.59 -36.42
CA ASP A 354 -10.70 -8.57 -37.51
C ASP A 354 -12.16 -8.86 -37.91
N GLY A 355 -13.02 -7.84 -37.85
CA GLY A 355 -14.43 -7.94 -38.20
C GLY A 355 -15.34 -8.45 -37.07
N GLU A 356 -14.78 -8.89 -35.95
CA GLU A 356 -15.53 -9.40 -34.81
C GLU A 356 -15.49 -8.44 -33.62
N GLN A 357 -16.63 -8.22 -33.00
CA GLN A 357 -16.70 -7.43 -31.78
C GLN A 357 -16.17 -8.23 -30.59
N ARG A 358 -15.21 -7.67 -29.85
CA ARG A 358 -14.73 -8.30 -28.61
C ARG A 358 -15.88 -8.43 -27.60
N PRO A 359 -15.94 -9.52 -26.82
CA PRO A 359 -17.01 -9.71 -25.84
C PRO A 359 -16.89 -8.73 -24.68
N ASN A 360 -18.04 -8.39 -24.11
CA ASN A 360 -18.19 -7.73 -22.82
C ASN A 360 -18.11 -8.79 -21.73
N GLN A 361 -16.89 -9.14 -21.33
CA GLN A 361 -16.63 -10.29 -20.47
C GLN A 361 -17.22 -10.12 -19.06
N CYS A 362 -17.71 -11.23 -18.52
CA CYS A 362 -17.94 -11.46 -17.11
C CYS A 362 -17.20 -12.75 -16.71
N LEU A 363 -16.77 -12.88 -15.44
CA LEU A 363 -16.13 -14.12 -14.98
C LEU A 363 -17.10 -15.32 -15.01
N ALA A 364 -18.40 -15.07 -14.87
CA ALA A 364 -19.43 -16.10 -14.97
C ALA A 364 -19.51 -16.72 -16.38
N ASP A 365 -19.11 -15.99 -17.43
CA ASP A 365 -19.14 -16.49 -18.82
C ASP A 365 -18.33 -17.78 -18.99
N PHE A 366 -17.35 -18.04 -18.12
CA PHE A 366 -16.45 -19.20 -18.19
C PHE A 366 -16.91 -20.39 -17.33
N VAL A 367 -18.14 -20.35 -16.81
CA VAL A 367 -18.77 -21.43 -16.03
C VAL A 367 -20.05 -21.87 -16.75
N ALA A 368 -20.18 -23.19 -16.97
CA ALA A 368 -21.26 -23.80 -17.74
C ALA A 368 -22.66 -23.60 -17.15
#